data_AF-A0A520VRA2-F1
#
_entry.id   AF-A0A520VRA2-F1
#
_cell.length_a   1.000
_cell.length_b   1.000
_cell.length_c   1.000
_cell.angle_alpha   90.00
_cell.angle_beta   90.00
_cell.angle_gamma   90.00
#
_symmetry.space_group_name_H-M   'P 1'
#
loop_
_entity.id
_entity.type
_entity.pdbx_description
1 polymer ?
#
loop_
_entity_poly.entity_id
_entity_poly.type
_entity_poly.pdbx_seq_one_letter_code
_entity_poly.pdbx_strand_id
1 'polypeptide(L)'
;MDEKLVEEISNSTGVPQELVSRSAQARAEANGVDINNILSSWSSGEIVATTPQVDSPEAVEEEVLVSETVEEEVLVSEAVEEEVLVSEAVEGEVLVSEAVVDTIEEVGPPVNLSTKIIKTIQYGSLFGVVSGFIQAFILSSNLYDGLVLESETLKLIANYEQSRYILNLALTTTFFGVINAVNIKKILDTNFEGFGIKTSDTESVFLGLGLGLMFGSSSGFLITSSIGQVIEGILPEDPTTYLIPVFGSFWRVVFLGIFSQSLIALITMILGVPKGLDVYEQGEADIIRKRITGSIVVPFGAIISGGIVSVFISQVFINFHDYAVLFALIISATILLFASIMSSAPKIKITRNEVLIAGLGILTLIVIIVSVAASQH
;
A
#
# COMPACT_ATOMS: atom_id res chain seq x y z
N MET A 1 36.78 -17.44 18.23
CA MET A 1 36.49 -17.53 16.78
C MET A 1 37.71 -17.01 16.05
N ASP A 2 38.27 -17.78 15.12
CA ASP A 2 39.49 -17.43 14.38
C ASP A 2 39.16 -16.56 13.16
N GLU A 3 39.49 -15.28 13.25
CA GLU A 3 39.21 -14.27 12.22
C GLU A 3 40.01 -14.52 10.93
N LYS A 4 41.19 -15.16 11.01
CA LYS A 4 42.00 -15.46 9.82
C LYS A 4 41.34 -16.50 8.92
N LEU A 5 40.72 -17.51 9.52
CA LEU A 5 39.98 -18.53 8.77
C LEU A 5 38.71 -17.95 8.13
N VAL A 6 38.03 -17.02 8.81
CA VAL A 6 36.85 -16.32 8.25
C VAL A 6 37.24 -15.50 7.03
N GLU A 7 38.37 -14.78 7.08
CA GLU A 7 38.88 -14.00 5.96
C GLU A 7 39.30 -14.89 4.79
N GLU A 8 40.00 -16.00 5.05
CA GLU A 8 40.42 -16.96 4.02
C GLU A 8 39.21 -17.62 3.30
N ILE A 9 38.19 -18.02 4.06
CA ILE A 9 36.96 -18.61 3.51
C ILE A 9 36.17 -17.55 2.74
N SER A 10 36.10 -16.33 3.26
CA SER A 10 35.43 -15.20 2.59
C SER A 10 36.06 -14.88 1.24
N ASN A 11 37.40 -14.82 1.18
CA ASN A 11 38.14 -14.55 -0.04
C ASN A 11 38.08 -15.70 -1.06
N SER A 12 38.06 -16.96 -0.60
CA SER A 12 37.98 -18.13 -1.50
C SER A 12 36.58 -18.40 -2.05
N THR A 13 35.53 -18.11 -1.27
CA THR A 13 34.13 -18.36 -1.66
C THR A 13 33.40 -17.14 -2.23
N GLY A 14 33.95 -15.93 -2.06
CA GLY A 14 33.31 -14.68 -2.47
C GLY A 14 32.13 -14.26 -1.58
N VAL A 15 31.95 -14.90 -0.43
CA VAL A 15 30.90 -14.61 0.54
C VAL A 15 31.40 -13.59 1.57
N PRO A 16 30.67 -12.50 1.90
CA PRO A 16 31.07 -11.53 2.91
C PRO A 16 31.41 -12.15 4.28
N GLN A 17 32.45 -11.65 4.95
CA GLN A 17 32.95 -12.17 6.23
C GLN A 17 31.87 -12.30 7.31
N GLU A 18 30.95 -11.33 7.37
CA GLU A 18 29.83 -11.32 8.34
C GLU A 18 28.83 -12.46 8.11
N LEU A 19 28.67 -12.93 6.88
CA LEU A 19 27.80 -14.08 6.59
C LEU A 19 28.51 -15.41 6.88
N VAL A 20 29.81 -15.47 6.63
CA VAL A 20 30.65 -16.64 6.99
C VAL A 20 30.66 -16.81 8.50
N SER A 21 30.80 -15.71 9.26
CA SER A 21 30.83 -15.75 10.72
C SER A 21 29.50 -16.20 11.32
N ARG A 22 28.39 -15.62 10.88
CA ARG A 22 27.04 -16.00 11.33
C ARG A 22 26.66 -17.42 10.95
N SER A 23 27.05 -17.87 9.75
CA SER A 23 26.81 -19.25 9.29
C SER A 23 27.61 -20.26 10.11
N ALA A 24 28.88 -19.97 10.41
CA ALA A 24 29.73 -20.83 11.22
C ALA A 24 29.19 -20.94 12.66
N GLN A 25 28.79 -19.82 13.25
CA GLN A 25 28.19 -19.77 14.59
C GLN A 25 26.88 -20.56 14.66
N ALA A 26 25.98 -20.39 13.69
CA ALA A 26 24.70 -21.12 13.67
C ALA A 26 24.89 -22.64 13.54
N ARG A 27 25.91 -23.09 12.79
CA ARG A 27 26.21 -24.53 12.66
C ARG A 27 26.95 -25.11 13.84
N ALA A 28 27.81 -24.32 14.48
CA ALA A 28 28.47 -24.70 15.73
C ALA A 28 27.42 -24.96 16.83
N GLU A 29 26.46 -24.05 16.96
CA GLU A 29 25.35 -24.16 17.91
C GLU A 29 24.42 -25.34 17.59
N ALA A 30 24.06 -25.54 16.32
CA ALA A 30 23.19 -26.65 15.90
C ALA A 30 23.84 -28.04 16.05
N ASN A 31 25.16 -28.14 15.97
CA ASN A 31 25.89 -29.41 16.06
C ASN A 31 26.62 -29.58 17.41
N GLY A 32 26.54 -28.61 18.32
CA GLY A 32 27.23 -28.65 19.61
C GLY A 32 28.77 -28.72 19.51
N VAL A 33 29.34 -28.21 18.43
CA VAL A 33 30.80 -28.23 18.15
C VAL A 33 31.38 -26.82 18.19
N ASP A 34 32.68 -26.71 18.45
CA ASP A 34 33.37 -25.41 18.44
C ASP A 34 33.32 -24.73 17.06
N ILE A 35 33.19 -23.40 17.06
CA ILE A 35 33.09 -22.57 15.84
C ILE A 35 34.32 -22.77 14.94
N ASN A 36 35.51 -22.92 15.53
CA ASN A 36 36.73 -23.06 14.73
C ASN A 36 36.81 -24.42 14.04
N ASN A 37 36.18 -25.46 14.58
CA ASN A 37 36.11 -26.77 13.94
C ASN A 37 35.24 -26.75 12.67
N ILE A 38 34.17 -25.95 12.68
CA ILE A 38 33.34 -25.71 11.49
C ILE A 38 34.13 -24.91 10.44
N LEU A 39 34.83 -23.84 10.86
CA LEU A 39 35.64 -23.04 9.95
C LEU A 39 36.78 -23.86 9.34
N SER A 40 37.47 -24.68 10.12
CA SER A 40 38.52 -25.58 9.61
C SER A 40 37.97 -26.64 8.66
N SER A 41 36.75 -27.15 8.90
CA SER A 41 36.10 -28.10 7.97
C SER A 41 35.80 -27.49 6.60
N TRP A 42 35.57 -26.18 6.56
CA TRP A 42 35.32 -25.44 5.32
C TRP A 42 36.60 -25.08 4.59
N SER A 43 37.70 -24.85 5.31
CA SER A 43 39.01 -24.61 4.70
C SER A 43 39.68 -25.91 4.22
N SER A 44 39.48 -27.03 4.92
CA SER A 44 40.09 -28.33 4.57
C SER A 44 39.21 -29.22 3.67
N GLY A 45 37.91 -28.94 3.56
CA GLY A 45 36.96 -29.73 2.77
C GLY A 45 36.54 -31.06 3.40
N GLU A 46 36.81 -31.28 4.69
CA GLU A 46 36.48 -32.52 5.39
C GLU A 46 35.11 -32.42 6.09
N ILE A 47 34.25 -33.41 5.86
CA ILE A 47 32.86 -33.40 6.36
C ILE A 47 32.88 -33.74 7.85
N VAL A 48 32.42 -32.82 8.70
CA VAL A 48 32.19 -33.13 10.13
C VAL A 48 31.11 -34.21 10.23
N ALA A 49 31.50 -35.39 10.73
CA ALA A 49 30.59 -36.51 10.90
C ALA A 49 29.54 -36.18 11.99
N THR A 50 28.26 -36.26 11.62
CA THR A 50 27.13 -36.06 12.53
C THR A 50 26.95 -37.28 13.42
N THR A 51 26.71 -37.07 14.70
CA THR A 51 26.06 -38.09 15.56
C THR A 51 24.77 -37.46 16.10
N PRO A 52 23.60 -38.06 15.85
CA PRO A 52 22.35 -37.66 16.50
C PRO A 52 22.12 -38.50 17.76
N GLN A 53 21.89 -37.86 18.91
CA GLN A 53 21.32 -38.49 20.11
C GLN A 53 20.52 -37.41 20.86
N VAL A 54 19.17 -37.41 20.90
CA VAL A 54 18.19 -38.34 21.51
C VAL A 54 18.28 -38.36 23.05
N ASP A 55 17.20 -37.85 23.66
CA ASP A 55 16.65 -37.99 25.03
C ASP A 55 17.47 -38.66 26.15
N SER A 56 17.65 -37.90 27.26
CA SER A 56 17.55 -38.21 28.72
C SER A 56 17.71 -39.64 29.29
N PRO A 57 17.99 -39.80 30.61
CA PRO A 57 18.96 -39.16 31.52
C PRO A 57 19.78 -40.23 32.33
N GLU A 58 20.52 -39.79 33.36
CA GLU A 58 20.99 -40.56 34.55
C GLU A 58 22.51 -40.87 34.70
N ALA A 59 23.03 -40.43 35.87
CA ALA A 59 24.14 -40.96 36.69
C ALA A 59 25.61 -40.89 36.17
N VAL A 60 26.68 -40.74 36.97
CA VAL A 60 27.03 -40.54 38.40
C VAL A 60 28.58 -40.48 38.42
N GLU A 61 29.18 -39.74 39.37
CA GLU A 61 30.60 -39.88 39.86
C GLU A 61 31.77 -39.56 38.90
N GLU A 62 32.98 -39.16 39.32
CA GLU A 62 33.56 -38.58 40.54
C GLU A 62 35.02 -38.19 40.18
N GLU A 63 35.48 -37.07 40.73
CA GLU A 63 36.82 -36.84 41.25
C GLU A 63 38.10 -36.60 40.40
N VAL A 64 39.05 -35.97 41.12
CA VAL A 64 40.49 -35.71 40.93
C VAL A 64 40.84 -34.34 40.31
N LEU A 65 41.03 -33.27 41.11
CA LEU A 65 42.28 -32.84 41.82
C LEU A 65 43.39 -32.41 40.82
N VAL A 66 44.13 -31.30 40.89
CA VAL A 66 44.54 -30.37 41.98
C VAL A 66 45.29 -29.15 41.38
N SER A 67 45.06 -27.98 41.99
CA SER A 67 45.88 -26.76 42.18
C SER A 67 46.93 -26.26 41.16
N GLU A 68 46.86 -24.96 40.86
CA GLU A 68 47.98 -24.04 41.14
C GLU A 68 47.43 -22.66 41.57
N THR A 69 47.75 -22.32 42.82
CA THR A 69 47.64 -21.03 43.51
C THR A 69 48.70 -20.04 43.01
N VAL A 70 48.43 -18.73 43.06
CA VAL A 70 49.21 -17.70 43.82
C VAL A 70 48.76 -16.26 43.46
N GLU A 71 48.25 -15.60 44.50
CA GLU A 71 48.42 -14.20 44.99
C GLU A 71 48.01 -12.94 44.20
N GLU A 72 46.93 -12.37 44.74
CA GLU A 72 46.62 -10.98 45.15
C GLU A 72 47.79 -10.04 45.55
N GLU A 73 47.79 -8.79 45.06
CA GLU A 73 47.98 -7.52 45.83
C GLU A 73 47.76 -6.30 44.89
N VAL A 74 46.73 -5.45 45.13
CA VAL A 74 46.77 -4.14 45.84
C VAL A 74 47.58 -3.05 45.11
N LEU A 75 46.93 -1.93 44.74
CA LEU A 75 47.27 -0.54 45.16
C LEU A 75 46.32 0.50 44.52
N VAL A 76 45.88 1.43 45.36
CA VAL A 76 44.97 2.56 45.12
C VAL A 76 45.75 3.87 45.28
N SER A 77 45.25 4.95 44.65
CA SER A 77 45.42 6.41 44.93
C SER A 77 46.52 7.20 44.19
N GLU A 78 46.09 8.29 43.52
CA GLU A 78 46.56 9.70 43.63
C GLU A 78 45.66 10.59 42.71
N ALA A 79 44.67 11.34 43.22
CA ALA A 79 44.69 12.73 43.72
C ALA A 79 45.02 13.81 42.65
N VAL A 80 44.00 14.56 42.16
CA VAL A 80 43.68 15.98 42.46
C VAL A 80 44.59 17.00 41.74
N GLU A 81 44.00 17.80 40.83
CA GLU A 81 44.33 19.22 40.72
C GLU A 81 43.12 20.02 40.19
N GLU A 82 42.59 20.86 41.07
CA GLU A 82 41.50 21.81 40.91
C GLU A 82 42.16 23.20 40.96
N GLU A 83 42.09 23.99 39.88
CA GLU A 83 42.36 25.42 39.94
C GLU A 83 41.20 26.22 39.34
N VAL A 84 40.54 26.93 40.24
CA VAL A 84 39.52 27.96 40.02
C VAL A 84 40.23 29.31 39.97
N LEU A 85 40.09 30.09 38.89
CA LEU A 85 40.09 31.56 38.95
C LEU A 85 39.16 32.16 37.88
N VAL A 86 38.46 33.20 38.32
CA VAL A 86 37.22 33.78 37.77
C VAL A 86 37.51 35.08 37.01
N SER A 87 36.61 35.38 36.05
CA SER A 87 36.14 36.71 35.57
C SER A 87 36.53 37.11 34.14
N GLU A 88 35.54 37.16 33.23
CA GLU A 88 35.03 38.42 32.65
C GLU A 88 33.75 38.15 31.84
N ALA A 89 32.76 39.04 31.98
CA ALA A 89 31.41 38.93 31.45
C ALA A 89 31.31 39.36 29.99
N VAL A 90 30.55 38.61 29.17
CA VAL A 90 29.84 39.15 27.99
C VAL A 90 28.52 38.39 27.83
N GLU A 91 27.43 39.15 27.74
CA GLU A 91 26.06 38.74 27.46
C GLU A 91 25.92 37.88 26.18
N GLY A 92 25.03 36.90 26.20
CA GLY A 92 24.59 36.20 24.99
C GLY A 92 23.74 34.97 25.27
N GLU A 93 22.42 35.14 25.20
CA GLU A 93 21.38 34.12 24.97
C GLU A 93 21.48 32.79 25.73
N VAL A 94 20.70 32.70 26.82
CA VAL A 94 20.20 31.43 27.34
C VAL A 94 19.21 30.85 26.32
N LEU A 95 19.74 30.10 25.34
CA LEU A 95 18.95 29.12 24.62
C LEU A 95 18.69 27.95 25.56
N VAL A 96 17.56 28.03 26.26
CA VAL A 96 16.90 26.87 26.83
C VAL A 96 16.72 25.89 25.68
N SER A 97 17.58 24.88 25.62
CA SER A 97 17.34 23.68 24.85
C SER A 97 16.13 23.03 25.50
N GLU A 98 14.96 23.38 24.98
CA GLU A 98 13.71 22.68 25.17
C GLU A 98 13.97 21.24 24.75
N ALA A 99 14.34 20.42 25.74
CA ALA A 99 14.27 18.98 25.63
C ALA A 99 12.79 18.68 25.39
N VAL A 100 12.43 18.56 24.12
CA VAL A 100 11.23 17.88 23.66
C VAL A 100 11.32 16.48 24.22
N VAL A 101 10.76 16.31 25.42
CA VAL A 101 10.33 15.03 25.92
C VAL A 101 9.24 14.62 24.94
N ASP A 102 9.64 13.86 23.92
CA ASP A 102 8.72 13.03 23.15
C ASP A 102 7.93 12.25 24.19
N THR A 103 6.71 12.70 24.44
CA THR A 103 5.74 11.96 25.21
C THR A 103 5.39 10.81 24.28
N ILE A 104 6.17 9.73 24.36
CA ILE A 104 5.87 8.48 23.67
C ILE A 104 4.52 8.07 24.24
N GLU A 105 3.46 8.41 23.51
CA GLU A 105 2.14 7.88 23.72
C GLU A 105 2.34 6.36 23.76
N GLU A 106 2.17 5.76 24.93
CA GLU A 106 2.40 4.34 25.14
C GLU A 106 1.27 3.59 24.41
N VAL A 107 1.45 3.42 23.11
CA VAL A 107 0.51 2.72 22.26
C VAL A 107 0.63 1.24 22.57
N GLY A 108 -0.46 0.66 23.10
CA GLY A 108 -0.55 -0.77 23.34
C GLY A 108 -0.25 -1.62 22.09
N PRO A 109 0.09 -2.91 22.27
CA PRO A 109 0.46 -3.79 21.18
C PRO A 109 -0.67 -3.93 20.14
N PRO A 110 -0.33 -4.15 18.86
CA PRO A 110 -1.32 -4.26 17.81
C PRO A 110 -2.22 -5.46 18.00
N VAL A 111 -3.50 -5.29 17.65
CA VAL A 111 -4.48 -6.38 17.74
C VAL A 111 -4.24 -7.47 16.70
N ASN A 112 -4.68 -8.69 17.02
CA ASN A 112 -4.71 -9.81 16.08
C ASN A 112 -5.41 -9.45 14.77
N LEU A 113 -4.86 -9.94 13.66
CA LEU A 113 -5.35 -9.64 12.31
C LEU A 113 -6.82 -10.03 12.11
N SER A 114 -7.27 -11.17 12.64
CA SER A 114 -8.66 -11.61 12.55
C SER A 114 -9.63 -10.63 13.20
N THR A 115 -9.34 -10.17 14.42
CA THR A 115 -10.14 -9.16 15.13
C THR A 115 -10.14 -7.84 14.36
N LYS A 116 -8.99 -7.44 13.81
CA LYS A 116 -8.86 -6.24 12.97
C LYS A 116 -9.77 -6.33 11.74
N ILE A 117 -9.73 -7.45 11.03
CA ILE A 117 -10.55 -7.71 9.84
C ILE A 117 -12.04 -7.68 10.18
N ILE A 118 -12.48 -8.40 11.20
CA ILE A 118 -13.90 -8.52 11.57
C ILE A 118 -14.47 -7.14 11.94
N LYS A 119 -13.79 -6.39 12.81
CA LYS A 119 -14.26 -5.04 13.19
C LYS A 119 -14.22 -4.08 12.00
N THR A 120 -13.18 -4.13 11.18
CA THR A 120 -13.09 -3.26 10.00
C THR A 120 -14.23 -3.53 9.02
N ILE A 121 -14.54 -4.80 8.74
CA ILE A 121 -15.68 -5.20 7.91
C ILE A 121 -17.00 -4.72 8.52
N GLN A 122 -17.18 -4.85 9.83
CA GLN A 122 -18.40 -4.41 10.51
C GLN A 122 -18.62 -2.89 10.35
N TYR A 123 -17.61 -2.07 10.67
CA TYR A 123 -17.71 -0.62 10.54
C TYR A 123 -17.80 -0.17 9.07
N GLY A 124 -17.04 -0.80 8.18
CA GLY A 124 -17.11 -0.54 6.74
C GLY A 124 -18.48 -0.91 6.15
N SER A 125 -19.10 -2.00 6.62
CA SER A 125 -20.45 -2.41 6.22
C SER A 125 -21.51 -1.45 6.77
N LEU A 126 -21.39 -0.99 8.02
CA LEU A 126 -22.30 0.01 8.61
C LEU A 126 -22.26 1.32 7.83
N PHE A 127 -21.05 1.82 7.54
CA PHE A 127 -20.88 2.97 6.65
C PHE A 127 -21.49 2.69 5.27
N GLY A 128 -21.23 1.51 4.72
CA GLY A 128 -21.76 1.04 3.45
C GLY A 128 -23.28 0.99 3.35
N VAL A 129 -23.98 0.65 4.43
CA VAL A 129 -25.46 0.74 4.50
C VAL A 129 -25.89 2.18 4.30
N VAL A 130 -25.34 3.10 5.12
CA VAL A 130 -25.71 4.52 5.09
C VAL A 130 -25.39 5.13 3.73
N SER A 131 -24.16 4.96 3.25
CA SER A 131 -23.74 5.48 1.95
C SER A 131 -24.50 4.83 0.80
N GLY A 132 -24.78 3.53 0.88
CA GLY A 132 -25.51 2.78 -0.15
C GLY A 132 -26.94 3.27 -0.31
N PHE A 133 -27.64 3.57 0.79
CA PHE A 133 -28.96 4.19 0.73
C PHE A 133 -28.90 5.59 0.12
N ILE A 134 -27.98 6.45 0.58
CA ILE A 134 -27.83 7.81 0.03
C ILE A 134 -27.51 7.74 -1.47
N GLN A 135 -26.60 6.85 -1.85
CA GLN A 135 -26.21 6.62 -3.24
C GLN A 135 -27.37 6.13 -4.10
N ALA A 136 -28.18 5.19 -3.57
CA ALA A 136 -29.36 4.69 -4.26
C ALA A 136 -30.40 5.80 -4.48
N PHE A 137 -30.58 6.73 -3.53
CA PHE A 137 -31.43 7.91 -3.72
C PHE A 137 -30.87 8.86 -4.79
N ILE A 138 -29.57 9.16 -4.76
CA ILE A 138 -28.92 10.02 -5.77
C ILE A 138 -29.09 9.42 -7.17
N LEU A 139 -28.86 8.12 -7.33
CA LEU A 139 -29.03 7.44 -8.62
C LEU A 139 -30.49 7.37 -9.04
N SER A 140 -31.41 7.04 -8.12
CA SER A 140 -32.84 6.98 -8.43
C SER A 140 -33.38 8.33 -8.90
N SER A 141 -32.88 9.43 -8.33
CA SER A 141 -33.22 10.78 -8.79
C SER A 141 -32.90 11.00 -10.27
N ASN A 142 -31.83 10.38 -10.78
CA ASN A 142 -31.42 10.46 -12.18
C ASN A 142 -32.16 9.45 -13.07
N LEU A 143 -32.89 8.49 -12.50
CA LEU A 143 -33.68 7.47 -13.20
C LEU A 143 -35.16 7.84 -13.29
N TYR A 144 -35.59 8.99 -12.76
CA TYR A 144 -37.01 9.39 -12.81
C TYR A 144 -37.44 9.99 -14.14
N ASP A 145 -36.50 10.28 -15.03
CA ASP A 145 -36.84 10.75 -16.38
C ASP A 145 -37.27 9.56 -17.25
N GLY A 146 -38.49 9.60 -17.78
CA GLY A 146 -39.04 8.50 -18.59
C GLY A 146 -39.51 7.26 -17.79
N LEU A 147 -40.04 7.44 -16.58
CA LEU A 147 -40.69 6.35 -15.83
C LEU A 147 -41.91 5.80 -16.57
N VAL A 148 -41.94 4.49 -16.76
CA VAL A 148 -43.08 3.76 -17.32
C VAL A 148 -43.45 2.63 -16.37
N LEU A 149 -44.73 2.36 -16.25
CA LEU A 149 -45.21 1.16 -15.57
C LEU A 149 -45.30 0.03 -16.60
N GLU A 150 -44.58 -1.06 -16.37
CA GLU A 150 -44.69 -2.24 -17.23
C GLU A 150 -46.12 -2.82 -17.09
N SER A 151 -46.82 -2.96 -18.21
CA SER A 151 -48.23 -3.35 -18.24
C SER A 151 -48.49 -4.76 -17.70
N GLU A 152 -47.52 -5.68 -17.88
CA GLU A 152 -47.66 -7.08 -17.49
C GLU A 152 -47.25 -7.34 -16.05
N THR A 153 -46.16 -6.72 -15.58
CA THR A 153 -45.58 -7.01 -14.26
C THR A 153 -45.88 -5.94 -13.21
N LEU A 154 -46.44 -4.80 -13.63
CA LEU A 154 -46.64 -3.58 -12.83
C LEU A 154 -45.35 -3.06 -12.18
N LYS A 155 -44.18 -3.45 -12.71
CA LYS A 155 -42.89 -2.94 -12.25
C LYS A 155 -42.65 -1.54 -12.80
N LEU A 156 -42.05 -0.70 -11.97
CA LEU A 156 -41.59 0.62 -12.37
C LEU A 156 -40.26 0.47 -13.13
N ILE A 157 -40.28 0.78 -14.43
CA ILE A 157 -39.12 0.79 -15.31
C ILE A 157 -38.77 2.22 -15.71
N ALA A 158 -37.48 2.49 -15.90
CA ALA A 158 -36.97 3.79 -16.30
C ALA A 158 -36.09 3.64 -17.54
N ASN A 159 -36.17 4.62 -18.44
CA ASN A 159 -35.15 4.80 -19.46
C ASN A 159 -33.88 5.36 -18.80
N TYR A 160 -32.71 4.86 -19.20
CA TYR A 160 -31.44 5.33 -18.66
C TYR A 160 -30.35 5.32 -19.72
N GLU A 161 -29.37 6.22 -19.60
CA GLU A 161 -28.16 6.15 -20.42
C GLU A 161 -27.11 5.30 -19.67
N GLN A 162 -26.67 4.20 -20.29
CA GLN A 162 -25.78 3.23 -19.64
C GLN A 162 -24.46 3.85 -19.16
N SER A 163 -23.84 4.69 -19.99
CA SER A 163 -22.60 5.42 -19.69
C SER A 163 -22.76 6.32 -18.46
N ARG A 164 -23.79 7.18 -18.44
CA ARG A 164 -24.08 8.10 -17.34
C ARG A 164 -24.42 7.37 -16.05
N TYR A 165 -25.18 6.28 -16.14
CA TYR A 165 -25.53 5.48 -14.96
C TYR A 165 -24.28 4.88 -14.30
N ILE A 166 -23.40 4.24 -15.08
CA ILE A 166 -22.16 3.66 -14.59
C ILE A 166 -21.24 4.75 -14.03
N LEU A 167 -21.12 5.88 -14.74
CA LEU A 167 -20.30 7.01 -14.31
C LEU A 167 -20.79 7.62 -12.99
N ASN A 168 -22.10 7.89 -12.87
CA ASN A 168 -22.68 8.46 -11.64
C ASN A 168 -22.50 7.52 -10.45
N LEU A 169 -22.69 6.21 -10.64
CA LEU A 169 -22.43 5.23 -9.59
C LEU A 169 -20.94 5.17 -9.24
N ALA A 170 -20.04 5.22 -10.23
CA ALA A 170 -18.61 5.25 -10.00
C ALA A 170 -18.18 6.48 -9.17
N LEU A 171 -18.62 7.68 -9.56
CA LEU A 171 -18.28 8.93 -8.89
C LEU A 171 -18.83 8.99 -7.46
N THR A 172 -20.09 8.58 -7.25
CA THR A 172 -20.69 8.54 -5.91
C THR A 172 -20.02 7.49 -5.01
N THR A 173 -19.68 6.31 -5.55
CA THR A 173 -18.94 5.27 -4.79
C THR A 173 -17.56 5.78 -4.41
N THR A 174 -16.92 6.51 -5.31
CA THR A 174 -15.62 7.15 -5.10
C THR A 174 -15.66 8.18 -3.98
N PHE A 175 -16.64 9.08 -4.03
CA PHE A 175 -16.83 10.09 -2.99
C PHE A 175 -16.98 9.46 -1.60
N PHE A 176 -17.88 8.47 -1.46
CA PHE A 176 -18.07 7.77 -0.20
C PHE A 176 -16.86 6.91 0.18
N GLY A 177 -16.18 6.30 -0.79
CA GLY A 177 -14.96 5.52 -0.58
C GLY A 177 -13.81 6.35 0.00
N VAL A 178 -13.63 7.58 -0.46
CA VAL A 178 -12.66 8.53 0.10
C VAL A 178 -13.00 8.89 1.54
N ILE A 179 -14.25 9.24 1.81
CA ILE A 179 -14.71 9.57 3.17
C ILE A 179 -14.49 8.38 4.10
N ASN A 180 -14.86 7.18 3.67
CA ASN A 180 -14.70 5.95 4.44
C ASN A 180 -13.23 5.65 4.72
N ALA A 181 -12.38 5.65 3.70
CA ALA A 181 -10.95 5.36 3.84
C ALA A 181 -10.24 6.36 4.78
N VAL A 182 -10.63 7.64 4.73
CA VAL A 182 -10.06 8.65 5.64
C VAL A 182 -10.52 8.43 7.08
N ASN A 183 -11.80 8.14 7.28
CA ASN A 183 -12.42 8.10 8.60
C ASN A 183 -12.24 6.75 9.32
N ILE A 184 -12.22 5.62 8.61
CA ILE A 184 -12.19 4.29 9.23
C ILE A 184 -11.00 4.13 10.17
N LYS A 185 -9.82 4.59 9.74
CA LYS A 185 -8.61 4.54 10.57
C LYS A 185 -8.73 5.39 11.83
N LYS A 186 -9.32 6.59 11.72
CA LYS A 186 -9.52 7.51 12.86
C LYS A 186 -10.53 6.94 13.85
N ILE A 187 -11.63 6.40 13.35
CA ILE A 187 -12.68 5.77 14.16
C ILE A 187 -12.12 4.55 14.89
N LEU A 188 -11.38 3.67 14.21
CA LEU A 188 -10.87 2.47 14.85
C LEU A 188 -9.75 2.78 15.85
N ASP A 189 -8.84 3.70 15.54
CA ASP A 189 -7.76 4.13 16.44
C ASP A 189 -8.28 4.82 17.71
N THR A 190 -9.33 5.64 17.59
CA THR A 190 -9.90 6.37 18.75
C THR A 190 -10.74 5.48 19.66
N ASN A 191 -11.45 4.48 19.10
CA ASN A 191 -12.42 3.68 19.85
C ASN A 191 -11.86 2.34 20.32
N PHE A 192 -10.74 1.87 19.76
CA PHE A 192 -10.18 0.57 20.08
C PHE A 192 -8.66 0.62 20.18
N GLU A 193 -8.14 0.15 21.30
CA GLU A 193 -6.70 0.02 21.53
C GLU A 193 -6.06 -0.97 20.54
N GLY A 194 -4.86 -0.66 20.06
CA GLY A 194 -4.10 -1.52 19.13
C GLY A 194 -4.62 -1.57 17.70
N PHE A 195 -5.64 -0.76 17.34
CA PHE A 195 -6.16 -0.67 15.95
C PHE A 195 -5.48 0.40 15.09
N GLY A 196 -4.67 1.27 15.69
CA GLY A 196 -4.00 2.36 15.01
C GLY A 196 -3.10 1.90 13.86
N ILE A 197 -3.05 2.70 12.79
CA ILE A 197 -2.17 2.48 11.64
C ILE A 197 -1.42 3.76 11.27
N LYS A 198 -0.17 3.62 10.79
CA LYS A 198 0.69 4.70 10.29
C LYS A 198 0.38 5.03 8.81
N THR A 199 -0.88 5.25 8.49
CA THR A 199 -1.32 5.62 7.13
C THR A 199 -1.69 7.10 7.08
N SER A 200 -1.11 7.83 6.13
CA SER A 200 -1.41 9.25 5.96
C SER A 200 -2.81 9.49 5.38
N ASP A 201 -3.36 10.67 5.63
CA ASP A 201 -4.66 11.05 5.04
C ASP A 201 -4.60 11.11 3.52
N THR A 202 -3.47 11.53 2.94
CA THR A 202 -3.28 11.57 1.48
C THR A 202 -3.26 10.19 0.85
N GLU A 203 -2.59 9.21 1.47
CA GLU A 203 -2.63 7.82 1.03
C GLU A 203 -4.04 7.24 1.13
N SER A 204 -4.77 7.57 2.19
CA SER A 204 -6.15 7.11 2.38
C SER A 204 -7.08 7.68 1.29
N VAL A 205 -6.90 8.96 0.94
CA VAL A 205 -7.62 9.59 -0.18
C VAL A 205 -7.29 8.88 -1.49
N PHE A 206 -6.01 8.59 -1.76
CA PHE A 206 -5.60 7.91 -2.99
C PHE A 206 -6.20 6.49 -3.09
N LEU A 207 -6.18 5.73 -1.99
CA LEU A 207 -6.81 4.40 -1.92
C LEU A 207 -8.32 4.49 -2.12
N GLY A 208 -8.98 5.43 -1.44
CA GLY A 208 -10.42 5.66 -1.58
C GLY A 208 -10.82 6.06 -3.01
N LEU A 209 -10.02 6.90 -3.67
CA LEU A 209 -10.21 7.28 -5.07
C LEU A 209 -10.11 6.06 -6.00
N GLY A 210 -9.00 5.31 -5.90
CA GLY A 210 -8.75 4.19 -6.80
C GLY A 210 -9.73 3.04 -6.62
N LEU A 211 -9.93 2.60 -5.37
CA LEU A 211 -10.85 1.50 -5.07
C LEU A 211 -12.30 1.91 -5.30
N GLY A 212 -12.67 3.16 -5.01
CA GLY A 212 -14.01 3.67 -5.25
C GLY A 212 -14.38 3.70 -6.73
N LEU A 213 -13.45 4.14 -7.60
CA LEU A 213 -13.64 4.09 -9.05
C LEU A 213 -13.75 2.64 -9.54
N MET A 214 -12.87 1.76 -9.06
CA MET A 214 -12.87 0.34 -9.45
C MET A 214 -14.18 -0.36 -9.06
N PHE A 215 -14.58 -0.28 -7.78
CA PHE A 215 -15.78 -0.94 -7.31
C PHE A 215 -17.05 -0.28 -7.83
N GLY A 216 -17.08 1.04 -7.96
CA GLY A 216 -18.26 1.74 -8.46
C GLY A 216 -18.51 1.48 -9.95
N SER A 217 -17.47 1.49 -10.79
CA SER A 217 -17.58 1.12 -12.21
C SER A 217 -17.97 -0.35 -12.39
N SER A 218 -17.32 -1.25 -11.65
CA SER A 218 -17.65 -2.69 -11.67
C SER A 218 -19.08 -2.94 -11.21
N SER A 219 -19.53 -2.29 -10.14
CA SER A 219 -20.91 -2.41 -9.64
C SER A 219 -21.91 -1.87 -10.65
N GLY A 220 -21.60 -0.75 -11.31
CA GLY A 220 -22.45 -0.17 -12.35
C GLY A 220 -22.63 -1.13 -13.51
N PHE A 221 -21.51 -1.67 -14.01
CA PHE A 221 -21.53 -2.67 -15.06
C PHE A 221 -22.35 -3.90 -14.66
N LEU A 222 -22.14 -4.45 -13.46
CA LEU A 222 -22.89 -5.61 -12.95
C LEU A 222 -24.39 -5.33 -12.84
N ILE A 223 -24.79 -4.14 -12.40
CA ILE A 223 -26.20 -3.76 -12.33
C ILE A 223 -26.79 -3.69 -13.74
N THR A 224 -26.16 -2.95 -14.65
CA THR A 224 -26.68 -2.75 -16.01
C THR A 224 -26.71 -4.04 -16.82
N SER A 225 -25.79 -4.97 -16.59
CA SER A 225 -25.75 -6.26 -17.28
C SER A 225 -26.71 -7.30 -16.68
N SER A 226 -27.01 -7.23 -15.38
CA SER A 226 -27.86 -8.23 -14.72
C SER A 226 -29.36 -7.93 -14.79
N ILE A 227 -29.74 -6.65 -14.85
CA ILE A 227 -31.15 -6.23 -14.89
C ILE A 227 -31.48 -5.17 -15.93
N GLY A 228 -30.48 -4.59 -16.61
CA GLY A 228 -30.75 -3.72 -17.73
C GLY A 228 -31.28 -4.52 -18.91
N GLN A 229 -32.24 -3.95 -19.61
CA GLN A 229 -32.81 -4.48 -20.85
C GLN A 229 -32.43 -3.53 -21.98
N VAL A 230 -32.04 -4.11 -23.12
CA VAL A 230 -31.72 -3.37 -24.33
C VAL A 230 -32.79 -3.70 -25.36
N ILE A 231 -33.49 -2.67 -25.83
CA ILE A 231 -34.45 -2.77 -26.92
C ILE A 231 -33.81 -2.12 -28.14
N GLU A 232 -33.47 -2.94 -29.13
CA GLU A 232 -32.96 -2.47 -30.41
C GLU A 232 -34.11 -1.89 -31.25
N GLY A 233 -33.80 -0.83 -32.00
CA GLY A 233 -34.73 -0.23 -32.94
C GLY A 233 -35.11 -1.23 -34.04
N ILE A 234 -36.39 -1.25 -34.43
CA ILE A 234 -36.87 -2.16 -35.48
C ILE A 234 -36.40 -1.67 -36.85
N LEU A 235 -36.35 -0.34 -37.02
CA LEU A 235 -35.80 0.30 -38.20
C LEU A 235 -34.34 0.76 -37.93
N PRO A 236 -33.49 0.84 -38.97
CA PRO A 236 -32.10 1.31 -38.83
C PRO A 236 -31.98 2.72 -38.24
N GLU A 237 -33.03 3.53 -38.35
CA GLU A 237 -33.10 4.91 -37.89
C GLU A 237 -33.61 5.03 -36.44
N ASP A 238 -34.15 3.96 -35.85
CA ASP A 238 -34.74 3.98 -34.52
C ASP A 238 -33.65 3.85 -33.42
N PRO A 239 -33.67 4.71 -32.39
CA PRO A 239 -32.64 4.67 -31.35
C PRO A 239 -32.79 3.43 -30.45
N THR A 240 -31.66 2.82 -30.08
CA THR A 240 -31.63 1.76 -29.06
C THR A 240 -32.04 2.33 -27.71
N THR A 241 -33.03 1.72 -27.07
CA THR A 241 -33.54 2.15 -25.77
C THR A 241 -33.06 1.21 -24.67
N TYR A 242 -32.54 1.78 -23.59
CA TYR A 242 -32.09 1.02 -22.42
C TYR A 242 -33.07 1.21 -21.27
N LEU A 243 -33.59 0.10 -20.75
CA LEU A 243 -34.58 0.10 -19.68
C LEU A 243 -34.02 -0.59 -18.44
N ILE A 244 -34.33 -0.07 -17.26
CA ILE A 244 -33.91 -0.69 -16.00
C ILE A 244 -35.05 -0.65 -14.96
N PRO A 245 -35.31 -1.73 -14.21
CA PRO A 245 -36.30 -1.72 -13.15
C PRO A 245 -35.79 -0.89 -11.97
N VAL A 246 -36.51 0.17 -11.60
CA VAL A 246 -36.10 1.16 -10.59
C VAL A 246 -35.85 0.51 -9.23
N PHE A 247 -36.83 -0.25 -8.73
CA PHE A 247 -36.70 -0.94 -7.43
C PHE A 247 -35.60 -2.01 -7.44
N GLY A 248 -35.45 -2.73 -8.56
CA GLY A 248 -34.41 -3.76 -8.71
C GLY A 248 -33.00 -3.16 -8.74
N SER A 249 -32.87 -1.98 -9.34
CA SER A 249 -31.64 -1.21 -9.39
C SER A 249 -31.29 -0.63 -8.02
N PHE A 250 -32.26 0.01 -7.35
CA PHE A 250 -32.12 0.60 -6.02
C PHE A 250 -31.48 -0.37 -5.03
N TRP A 251 -32.05 -1.56 -4.86
CA TRP A 251 -31.53 -2.53 -3.89
C TRP A 251 -30.15 -3.08 -4.26
N ARG A 252 -29.85 -3.25 -5.56
CA ARG A 252 -28.51 -3.67 -5.98
C ARG A 252 -27.46 -2.60 -5.69
N VAL A 253 -27.79 -1.32 -5.88
CA VAL A 253 -26.92 -0.22 -5.47
C VAL A 253 -26.64 -0.28 -3.97
N VAL A 254 -27.67 -0.50 -3.14
CA VAL A 254 -27.49 -0.63 -1.69
C VAL A 254 -26.58 -1.82 -1.34
N PHE A 255 -26.86 -3.02 -1.85
CA PHE A 255 -26.08 -4.22 -1.51
C PHE A 255 -24.63 -4.15 -2.00
N LEU A 256 -24.41 -3.68 -3.24
CA LEU A 256 -23.06 -3.49 -3.78
C LEU A 256 -22.33 -2.32 -3.11
N GLY A 257 -23.07 -1.30 -2.65
CA GLY A 257 -22.56 -0.23 -1.80
C GLY A 257 -22.02 -0.76 -0.46
N ILE A 258 -22.77 -1.63 0.21
CA ILE A 258 -22.31 -2.29 1.45
C ILE A 258 -21.04 -3.09 1.20
N PHE A 259 -21.05 -3.93 0.16
CA PHE A 259 -19.90 -4.77 -0.19
C PHE A 259 -18.65 -3.94 -0.52
N SER A 260 -18.80 -2.94 -1.41
CA SER A 260 -17.70 -2.09 -1.85
C SER A 260 -17.10 -1.29 -0.69
N GLN A 261 -17.93 -0.65 0.15
CA GLN A 261 -17.44 0.13 1.27
C GLN A 261 -16.80 -0.72 2.37
N SER A 262 -17.32 -1.93 2.62
CA SER A 262 -16.67 -2.88 3.51
C SER A 262 -15.29 -3.27 3.00
N LEU A 263 -15.14 -3.51 1.69
CA LEU A 263 -13.88 -3.91 1.10
C LEU A 263 -12.87 -2.75 1.03
N ILE A 264 -13.33 -1.54 0.74
CA ILE A 264 -12.50 -0.32 0.80
C ILE A 264 -11.94 -0.14 2.20
N ALA A 265 -12.79 -0.17 3.23
CA ALA A 265 -12.37 -0.06 4.62
C ALA A 265 -11.33 -1.13 5.00
N LEU A 266 -11.58 -2.39 4.60
CA LEU A 266 -10.69 -3.52 4.84
C LEU A 266 -9.31 -3.31 4.21
N ILE A 267 -9.28 -2.97 2.92
CA ILE A 267 -8.02 -2.75 2.21
C ILE A 267 -7.25 -1.57 2.81
N THR A 268 -7.93 -0.49 3.19
CA THR A 268 -7.29 0.64 3.87
C THR A 268 -6.61 0.23 5.18
N MET A 269 -7.27 -0.60 6.00
CA MET A 269 -6.72 -1.04 7.28
C MET A 269 -5.61 -2.09 7.16
N ILE A 270 -5.67 -2.97 6.15
CA ILE A 270 -4.67 -4.03 5.92
C ILE A 270 -3.37 -3.46 5.33
N LEU A 271 -3.45 -2.48 4.44
CA LEU A 271 -2.26 -1.89 3.81
C LEU A 271 -1.50 -0.93 4.74
N GLY A 272 -2.09 -0.54 5.87
CA GLY A 272 -1.45 0.31 6.87
C GLY A 272 -0.57 -0.47 7.83
N VAL A 273 0.61 0.07 8.15
CA VAL A 273 1.49 -0.48 9.20
C VAL A 273 0.83 -0.24 10.57
N PRO A 274 0.64 -1.26 11.40
CA PRO A 274 0.12 -1.09 12.76
C PRO A 274 0.97 -0.14 13.61
N LYS A 275 0.34 0.61 14.51
CA LYS A 275 1.04 1.30 15.61
C LYS A 275 1.34 0.30 16.75
N GLY A 276 2.30 0.62 17.60
CA GLY A 276 2.66 -0.22 18.77
C GLY A 276 3.55 -1.44 18.46
N LEU A 277 4.16 -1.49 17.27
CA LEU A 277 5.19 -2.49 16.94
C LEU A 277 6.52 -2.12 17.59
N ASP A 278 7.34 -3.14 17.93
CA ASP A 278 8.71 -2.89 18.36
C ASP A 278 9.56 -2.28 17.21
N VAL A 279 10.73 -1.74 17.54
CA VAL A 279 11.61 -1.06 16.57
C VAL A 279 12.08 -1.98 15.43
N TYR A 280 12.42 -3.23 15.71
CA TYR A 280 12.79 -4.25 14.74
C TYR A 280 11.58 -4.67 13.89
N GLU A 281 10.45 -5.00 14.52
CA GLU A 281 9.21 -5.38 13.83
C GLU A 281 8.70 -4.26 12.91
N GLN A 282 8.83 -3.00 13.35
CA GLN A 282 8.46 -1.84 12.56
C GLN A 282 9.33 -1.73 11.30
N GLY A 283 10.64 -1.93 11.43
CA GLY A 283 11.56 -1.91 10.30
C GLY A 283 11.22 -2.96 9.25
N GLU A 284 10.89 -4.19 9.68
CA GLU A 284 10.45 -5.26 8.79
C GLU A 284 9.10 -4.94 8.13
N ALA A 285 8.13 -4.43 8.91
CA ALA A 285 6.82 -4.06 8.41
C ALA A 285 6.90 -2.95 7.35
N ASP A 286 7.78 -1.97 7.52
CA ASP A 286 8.02 -0.91 6.54
C ASP A 286 8.65 -1.45 5.24
N ILE A 287 9.55 -2.43 5.33
CA ILE A 287 10.12 -3.11 4.16
C ILE A 287 9.03 -3.88 3.40
N ILE A 288 8.20 -4.66 4.12
CA ILE A 288 7.10 -5.42 3.52
C ILE A 288 6.11 -4.46 2.87
N ARG A 289 5.72 -3.38 3.55
CA ARG A 289 4.82 -2.36 3.00
C ARG A 289 5.40 -1.74 1.73
N LYS A 290 6.68 -1.39 1.70
CA LYS A 290 7.32 -0.84 0.50
C LYS A 290 7.27 -1.82 -0.68
N ARG A 291 7.44 -3.12 -0.43
CA ARG A 291 7.30 -4.17 -1.45
C ARG A 291 5.85 -4.29 -1.95
N ILE A 292 4.88 -4.31 -1.04
CA ILE A 292 3.45 -4.37 -1.38
C ILE A 292 3.02 -3.14 -2.19
N THR A 293 3.38 -1.94 -1.73
CA THR A 293 3.11 -0.69 -2.45
C THR A 293 3.76 -0.70 -3.83
N GLY A 294 5.03 -1.14 -3.93
CA GLY A 294 5.72 -1.26 -5.22
C GLY A 294 5.09 -2.29 -6.17
N SER A 295 4.58 -3.41 -5.65
CA SER A 295 4.04 -4.50 -6.47
C SER A 295 2.55 -4.37 -6.80
N ILE A 296 1.76 -3.70 -5.96
CA ILE A 296 0.30 -3.62 -6.10
C ILE A 296 -0.12 -2.20 -6.44
N VAL A 297 0.25 -1.22 -5.60
CA VAL A 297 -0.22 0.16 -5.76
C VAL A 297 0.30 0.78 -7.06
N VAL A 298 1.55 0.50 -7.45
CA VAL A 298 2.12 1.05 -8.69
C VAL A 298 1.40 0.54 -9.96
N PRO A 299 1.22 -0.78 -10.18
CA PRO A 299 0.44 -1.26 -11.33
C PRO A 299 -1.00 -0.77 -11.35
N PHE A 300 -1.71 -0.81 -10.21
CA PHE A 300 -3.09 -0.30 -10.14
C PHE A 300 -3.17 1.20 -10.41
N GLY A 301 -2.24 1.98 -9.88
CA GLY A 301 -2.12 3.41 -10.16
C GLY A 301 -1.87 3.69 -11.64
N ALA A 302 -1.05 2.87 -12.31
CA ALA A 302 -0.80 2.97 -13.75
C ALA A 302 -2.03 2.59 -14.59
N ILE A 303 -2.80 1.58 -14.19
CA ILE A 303 -4.05 1.20 -14.86
C ILE A 303 -5.07 2.33 -14.77
N ILE A 304 -5.23 2.93 -13.58
CA ILE A 304 -6.18 4.03 -13.37
C ILE A 304 -5.75 5.28 -14.14
N SER A 305 -4.48 5.69 -14.04
CA SER A 305 -3.99 6.87 -14.75
C SER A 305 -4.00 6.67 -16.27
N GLY A 306 -3.57 5.51 -16.75
CA GLY A 306 -3.63 5.13 -18.16
C GLY A 306 -5.06 5.05 -18.68
N GLY A 307 -6.00 4.52 -17.89
CA GLY A 307 -7.42 4.47 -18.21
C GLY A 307 -8.03 5.86 -18.35
N ILE A 308 -7.75 6.78 -17.42
CA ILE A 308 -8.22 8.17 -17.50
C ILE A 308 -7.68 8.86 -18.76
N VAL A 309 -6.38 8.72 -19.02
CA VAL A 309 -5.76 9.28 -20.23
C VAL A 309 -6.38 8.67 -21.49
N SER A 310 -6.64 7.36 -21.50
CA SER A 310 -7.29 6.68 -22.61
C SER A 310 -8.67 7.25 -22.90
N VAL A 311 -9.49 7.56 -21.89
CA VAL A 311 -10.83 8.16 -22.10
C VAL A 311 -10.72 9.52 -22.79
N PHE A 312 -9.78 10.37 -22.36
CA PHE A 312 -9.57 11.67 -23.01
C PHE A 312 -9.10 11.52 -24.44
N ILE A 313 -8.17 10.61 -24.71
CA ILE A 313 -7.72 10.32 -26.07
C ILE A 313 -8.91 9.82 -26.90
N SER A 314 -9.69 8.85 -26.41
CA SER A 314 -10.86 8.32 -27.11
C SER A 314 -11.88 9.41 -27.47
N GLN A 315 -12.18 10.33 -26.55
CA GLN A 315 -13.12 11.43 -26.80
C GLN A 315 -12.68 12.28 -27.99
N VAL A 316 -11.37 12.47 -28.13
CA VAL A 316 -10.78 13.31 -29.18
C VAL A 316 -10.84 12.60 -30.51
N PHE A 317 -10.56 11.29 -30.55
CA PHE A 317 -10.70 10.49 -31.75
C PHE A 317 -12.15 10.40 -32.24
N ILE A 318 -13.12 10.36 -31.31
CA ILE A 318 -14.55 10.37 -31.65
C ILE A 318 -14.97 11.74 -32.21
N ASN A 319 -14.54 12.84 -31.57
CA ASN A 319 -14.92 14.19 -32.00
C ASN A 319 -14.16 14.67 -33.26
N PHE A 320 -12.96 14.14 -33.52
CA PHE A 320 -12.07 14.55 -34.61
C PHE A 320 -11.64 13.36 -35.49
N HIS A 321 -12.61 12.67 -36.06
CA HIS A 321 -12.34 11.47 -36.87
C HIS A 321 -11.39 11.76 -38.05
N ASP A 322 -11.52 12.92 -38.68
CA ASP A 322 -10.68 13.32 -39.84
C ASP A 322 -9.21 13.53 -39.47
N TYR A 323 -8.92 13.87 -38.21
CA TYR A 323 -7.57 14.07 -37.69
C TYR A 323 -7.06 12.90 -36.87
N ALA A 324 -7.82 11.79 -36.76
CA ALA A 324 -7.47 10.62 -35.97
C ALA A 324 -6.07 10.09 -36.30
N VAL A 325 -5.70 10.02 -37.58
CA VAL A 325 -4.38 9.54 -38.02
C VAL A 325 -3.26 10.49 -37.57
N LEU A 326 -3.48 11.81 -37.65
CA LEU A 326 -2.52 12.82 -37.20
C LEU A 326 -2.31 12.73 -35.68
N PHE A 327 -3.40 12.65 -34.90
CA PHE A 327 -3.31 12.51 -33.45
C PHE A 327 -2.64 11.21 -33.05
N ALA A 328 -2.94 10.09 -33.72
CA ALA A 328 -2.26 8.82 -33.48
C ALA A 328 -0.76 8.92 -33.71
N LEU A 329 -0.33 9.59 -34.79
CA LEU A 329 1.10 9.82 -35.07
C LEU A 329 1.76 10.69 -34.00
N ILE A 330 1.13 11.80 -33.60
CA ILE A 330 1.67 12.70 -32.57
C ILE A 330 1.80 11.97 -31.23
N ILE A 331 0.73 11.29 -30.79
CA ILE A 331 0.71 10.54 -29.52
C ILE A 331 1.78 9.44 -29.54
N SER A 332 1.87 8.67 -30.63
CA SER A 332 2.88 7.62 -30.79
C SER A 332 4.30 8.19 -30.74
N ALA A 333 4.56 9.30 -31.44
CA ALA A 333 5.85 9.98 -31.41
C ALA A 333 6.20 10.49 -30.00
N THR A 334 5.24 11.08 -29.28
CA THR A 334 5.42 11.53 -27.90
C THR A 334 5.73 10.36 -26.97
N ILE A 335 5.00 9.25 -27.07
CA ILE A 335 5.25 8.04 -26.27
C ILE A 335 6.63 7.47 -26.57
N LEU A 336 7.04 7.38 -27.84
CA LEU A 336 8.35 6.88 -28.24
C LEU A 336 9.48 7.78 -27.76
N LEU A 337 9.32 9.10 -27.83
CA LEU A 337 10.29 10.06 -27.28
C LEU A 337 10.41 9.91 -25.76
N PHE A 338 9.28 9.80 -25.07
CA PHE A 338 9.27 9.60 -23.63
C PHE A 338 9.92 8.26 -23.24
N ALA A 339 9.56 7.17 -23.91
CA ALA A 339 10.15 5.85 -23.70
C ALA A 339 11.65 5.84 -24.00
N SER A 340 12.09 6.55 -25.04
CA SER A 340 13.50 6.71 -25.39
C SER A 340 14.29 7.44 -24.29
N ILE A 341 13.75 8.57 -23.80
CA ILE A 341 14.35 9.34 -22.70
C ILE A 341 14.46 8.45 -21.44
N MET A 342 13.39 7.73 -21.10
CA MET A 342 13.37 6.84 -19.94
C MET A 342 14.32 5.64 -20.10
N SER A 343 14.40 5.06 -21.30
CA SER A 343 15.29 3.94 -21.61
C SER A 343 16.77 4.36 -21.63
N SER A 344 17.08 5.62 -21.92
CA SER A 344 18.44 6.14 -21.96
C SER A 344 19.09 6.27 -20.57
N ALA A 345 18.30 6.19 -19.49
CA ALA A 345 18.74 6.42 -18.12
C ALA A 345 18.29 5.31 -17.13
N PRO A 346 18.70 4.03 -17.33
CA PRO A 346 18.14 2.88 -16.61
C PRO A 346 18.47 2.82 -15.11
N LYS A 347 19.42 3.62 -14.62
CA LYS A 347 19.83 3.67 -13.20
C LYS A 347 19.39 4.94 -12.46
N ILE A 348 18.76 5.90 -13.15
CA ILE A 348 18.25 7.09 -12.48
C ILE A 348 16.96 6.70 -11.76
N LYS A 349 16.95 6.85 -10.43
CA LYS A 349 15.70 6.75 -9.66
C LYS A 349 14.80 7.88 -10.15
N ILE A 350 13.71 7.52 -10.82
CA ILE A 350 12.71 8.49 -11.27
C ILE A 350 12.27 9.29 -10.04
N THR A 351 12.62 10.56 -10.03
CA THR A 351 12.30 11.46 -8.92
C THR A 351 10.84 11.89 -9.04
N ARG A 352 10.23 12.26 -7.90
CA ARG A 352 8.85 12.77 -7.87
C ARG A 352 8.67 13.96 -8.83
N ASN A 353 9.72 14.76 -9.01
CA ASN A 353 9.73 15.92 -9.91
C ASN A 353 9.72 15.50 -11.39
N GLU A 354 10.43 14.44 -11.79
CA GLU A 354 10.41 13.94 -13.17
C GLU A 354 9.03 13.36 -13.53
N VAL A 355 8.38 12.66 -12.59
CA VAL A 355 6.98 12.21 -12.78
C VAL A 355 6.03 13.40 -12.91
N LEU A 356 6.22 14.46 -12.10
CA LEU A 356 5.39 15.66 -12.20
C LEU A 356 5.61 16.41 -13.51
N ILE A 357 6.84 16.48 -14.02
CA ILE A 357 7.15 17.10 -15.32
C ILE A 357 6.52 16.29 -16.46
N ALA A 358 6.62 14.96 -16.42
CA ALA A 358 5.96 14.08 -17.37
C ALA A 358 4.42 14.22 -17.32
N GLY A 359 3.86 14.25 -16.10
CA GLY A 359 2.44 14.48 -15.86
C GLY A 359 1.97 15.84 -16.35
N LEU A 360 2.76 16.90 -16.15
CA LEU A 360 2.53 18.23 -16.72
C LEU A 360 2.53 18.21 -18.24
N GLY A 361 3.44 17.47 -18.87
CA GLY A 361 3.47 17.28 -20.33
C GLY A 361 2.23 16.57 -20.88
N ILE A 362 1.71 15.58 -20.15
CA ILE A 362 0.44 14.93 -20.51
C ILE A 362 -0.74 15.89 -20.30
N LEU A 363 -0.73 16.66 -19.20
CA LEU A 363 -1.80 17.61 -18.87
C LEU A 363 -1.84 18.77 -19.88
N THR A 364 -0.69 19.30 -20.29
CA THR A 364 -0.62 20.31 -21.36
C THR A 364 -1.09 19.74 -22.69
N LEU A 365 -0.75 18.48 -23.03
CA LEU A 365 -1.28 17.82 -24.22
C LEU A 365 -2.81 17.69 -24.15
N ILE A 366 -3.37 17.28 -23.02
CA ILE A 366 -4.82 17.22 -22.79
C ILE A 366 -5.44 18.61 -22.97
N VAL A 367 -4.85 19.66 -22.39
CA VAL A 367 -5.36 21.04 -22.49
C VAL A 367 -5.31 21.56 -23.94
N ILE A 368 -4.23 21.29 -24.67
CA ILE A 368 -4.10 21.65 -26.08
C ILE A 368 -5.20 20.96 -26.88
N ILE A 369 -5.38 19.66 -26.66
CA ILE A 369 -6.39 18.88 -27.34
C ILE A 369 -7.81 19.38 -27.02
N VAL A 370 -8.12 19.65 -25.76
CA VAL A 370 -9.41 20.22 -25.33
C VAL A 370 -9.63 21.63 -25.89
N SER A 371 -8.57 22.45 -25.97
CA SER A 371 -8.66 23.80 -26.53
C SER A 371 -8.90 23.80 -28.03
N VAL A 372 -8.22 22.91 -28.77
CA VAL A 372 -8.50 22.65 -30.19
C VAL A 372 -9.94 22.17 -30.35
N ALA A 373 -10.41 21.30 -29.45
CA ALA A 373 -11.77 20.81 -29.49
C ALA A 373 -12.82 21.89 -29.24
N ALA A 374 -12.54 22.83 -28.33
CA ALA A 374 -13.43 23.93 -27.99
C ALA A 374 -13.41 25.08 -29.02
N SER A 375 -12.32 25.29 -29.76
CA SER A 375 -12.21 26.44 -30.69
C SER A 375 -12.91 26.23 -32.04
N GLN A 376 -13.44 25.04 -32.30
CA GLN A 376 -14.11 24.72 -33.57
C GLN A 376 -15.65 24.60 -33.43
N HIS A 377 -16.19 25.00 -32.28
CA HIS A 377 -17.63 25.21 -32.09
C HIS A 377 -18.05 26.67 -32.28
#